data_AF-A0A2P6SPX7-F1
#
_entry.id   AF-A0A2P6SPX7-F1
#
_cell.length_a   1.000
_cell.length_b   1.000
_cell.length_c   1.000
_cell.angle_alpha   90.00
_cell.angle_beta   90.00
_cell.angle_gamma   90.00
#
_symmetry.space_group_name_H-M   'P 1'
#
loop_
_entity.id
_entity.type
_entity.pdbx_description
1 polymer ?
#
loop_
_entity_poly.entity_id
_entity_poly.type
_entity_poly.pdbx_seq_one_letter_code
_entity_poly.pdbx_strand_id
1 'polypeptide(L)'
;MAMSQSEINSLLSTITVRHGENNFIKWRFQFQYLLEINDLFGYFDGSYPCPPCFALTDEREVTREVTSAYRLWKKTDKTLLGLLMATLDDDIMEIIFGS
;
A
#
# COMPACT_ATOMS: atom_id res chain seq x y z
N MET A 1 -11.76 2.88 -1.91
CA MET A 1 -11.70 4.04 -2.86
C MET A 1 -10.23 4.24 -3.21
N ALA A 2 -9.86 4.63 -4.45
CA ALA A 2 -8.45 4.91 -4.76
C ALA A 2 -8.12 6.34 -4.30
N MET A 3 -7.01 6.52 -3.59
CA MET A 3 -6.53 7.85 -3.17
C MET A 3 -6.19 8.74 -4.37
N SER A 4 -6.55 10.01 -4.28
CA SER A 4 -6.16 11.07 -5.22
C SER A 4 -4.71 11.53 -5.00
N GLN A 5 -4.12 12.14 -6.02
CA GLN A 5 -2.75 12.65 -5.95
C GLN A 5 -2.57 13.76 -4.89
N SER A 6 -3.59 14.59 -4.68
CA SER A 6 -3.58 15.63 -3.65
C SER A 6 -3.62 15.05 -2.24
N GLU A 7 -4.38 13.98 -2.03
CA GLU A 7 -4.40 13.26 -0.75
C GLU A 7 -3.02 12.64 -0.49
N ILE A 8 -2.42 11.97 -1.48
CA ILE A 8 -1.06 11.42 -1.39
C ILE A 8 -0.05 12.49 -0.97
N ASN A 9 -0.06 13.66 -1.62
CA ASN A 9 0.90 14.73 -1.35
C ASN A 9 0.71 15.34 0.05
N SER A 10 -0.53 15.49 0.52
CA SER A 10 -0.83 15.97 1.88
C SER A 10 -0.45 14.95 2.96
N LEU A 11 -0.54 13.66 2.65
CA LEU A 11 -0.15 12.59 3.56
C LEU A 11 1.38 12.48 3.67
N LEU A 12 2.07 12.60 2.53
CA LEU A 12 3.53 12.63 2.46
C LEU A 12 4.15 13.80 3.22
N SER A 13 3.52 14.97 3.25
CA SER A 13 4.02 16.12 4.03
C SER A 13 3.88 15.94 5.55
N THR A 14 3.10 14.97 6.00
CA THR A 14 2.85 14.68 7.44
C THR A 14 3.80 13.62 8.00
N ILE A 15 4.34 12.75 7.13
CA ILE A 15 5.27 11.68 7.53
C ILE A 15 6.70 12.21 7.49
N THR A 16 7.46 11.99 8.57
CA THR A 16 8.89 12.29 8.57
C THR A 16 9.63 11.22 7.77
N VAL A 17 10.51 11.59 6.83
CA VAL A 17 11.35 10.63 6.09
C VAL A 17 12.16 9.78 7.08
N ARG A 18 12.23 8.47 6.84
CA ARG A 18 12.99 7.53 7.68
C ARG A 18 14.49 7.64 7.39
N HIS A 19 15.20 8.44 8.19
CA HIS A 19 16.66 8.51 8.19
C HIS A 19 17.25 7.56 9.24
N GLY A 20 17.67 6.35 8.82
CA GLY A 20 18.33 5.36 9.69
C GLY A 20 17.47 4.75 10.81
N GLU A 21 18.11 4.18 11.84
CA GLU A 21 17.43 3.48 12.95
C GLU A 21 16.85 4.44 14.00
N ASN A 22 17.47 5.60 14.21
CA ASN A 22 17.09 6.56 15.26
C ASN A 22 15.65 7.10 15.11
N ASN A 23 15.10 7.10 13.90
CA ASN A 23 13.76 7.62 13.62
C ASN A 23 12.74 6.52 13.28
N PHE A 24 13.13 5.24 13.33
CA PHE A 24 12.29 4.14 12.87
C PHE A 24 10.97 4.04 13.64
N ILE A 25 11.00 4.13 14.99
CA ILE A 25 9.80 4.00 15.82
C ILE A 25 8.79 5.11 15.50
N LYS A 26 9.27 6.36 15.38
CA LYS A 26 8.42 7.51 15.07
C LYS A 26 7.86 7.43 13.65
N TRP A 27 8.71 7.13 12.65
CA TRP A 27 8.27 6.92 11.27
C TRP A 27 7.21 5.81 11.19
N ARG A 28 7.45 4.66 11.84
CA ARG A 28 6.52 3.53 11.84
C ARG A 28 5.18 3.91 12.43
N PHE A 29 5.18 4.63 13.55
CA PHE A 29 3.94 5.10 14.17
C PHE A 29 3.17 6.06 13.26
N GLN A 30 3.87 7.04 12.64
CA GLN A 30 3.25 7.97 11.70
C GLN A 30 2.68 7.26 10.48
N PHE A 31 3.42 6.31 9.90
CA PHE A 31 2.99 5.52 8.74
C PHE A 31 1.78 4.65 9.09
N GLN A 32 1.81 3.95 10.22
CA GLN A 32 0.67 3.15 10.69
C GLN A 32 -0.58 4.01 10.91
N TYR A 33 -0.46 5.11 11.65
CA TYR A 33 -1.58 6.03 11.90
C TYR A 33 -2.18 6.56 10.58
N LEU A 34 -1.33 6.85 9.59
CA LEU A 34 -1.75 7.27 8.26
C LEU A 34 -2.59 6.20 7.54
N LEU A 35 -2.19 4.93 7.64
CA LEU A 35 -2.94 3.83 7.04
C LEU A 35 -4.26 3.60 7.76
N GLU A 36 -4.29 3.72 9.09
CA GLU A 36 -5.50 3.54 9.89
C GLU A 36 -6.56 4.61 9.57
N ILE A 37 -6.18 5.90 9.52
CA ILE A 37 -7.14 6.98 9.24
C ILE A 37 -7.72 6.93 7.81
N ASN A 38 -7.05 6.26 6.88
CA ASN A 38 -7.50 6.10 5.51
C ASN A 38 -8.18 4.75 5.23
N ASP A 39 -8.39 3.90 6.25
CA ASP A 39 -8.89 2.53 6.08
C ASP A 39 -8.04 1.69 5.10
N LEU A 40 -6.72 1.88 5.17
CA LEU A 40 -5.73 1.20 4.33
C LEU A 40 -4.90 0.21 5.12
N PHE A 41 -4.96 0.25 6.46
CA PHE A 41 -4.19 -0.66 7.31
C PHE A 41 -4.53 -2.13 7.05
N GLY A 42 -5.77 -2.42 6.63
CA GLY A 42 -6.20 -3.75 6.22
C GLY A 42 -5.38 -4.38 5.08
N TYR A 43 -4.78 -3.57 4.20
CA TYR A 43 -3.88 -4.05 3.15
C TYR A 43 -2.50 -4.42 3.69
N PHE A 44 -2.11 -3.85 4.84
CA PHE A 44 -0.81 -4.04 5.45
C PHE A 44 -0.79 -5.19 6.46
N ASP A 45 -1.84 -5.32 7.28
CA ASP A 45 -1.98 -6.40 8.27
C ASP A 45 -2.56 -7.70 7.68
N GLY A 46 -3.11 -7.64 6.45
CA GLY A 46 -3.71 -8.76 5.75
C GLY A 46 -5.20 -8.98 6.03
N SER A 47 -5.85 -8.10 6.81
CA SER A 47 -7.29 -8.13 7.06
C SER A 47 -8.12 -7.91 5.79
N TYR A 48 -7.54 -7.26 4.77
CA TYR A 48 -8.10 -7.13 3.41
C TYR A 48 -7.37 -8.07 2.44
N PRO A 49 -7.75 -9.37 2.39
CA PRO A 49 -7.09 -10.34 1.54
C PRO A 49 -7.28 -9.98 0.06
N CYS A 50 -6.29 -10.38 -0.75
CA CYS A 50 -6.37 -10.24 -2.20
C CYS A 50 -7.58 -11.03 -2.72
N PRO A 51 -8.55 -10.38 -3.40
CA PRO A 51 -9.71 -11.07 -3.93
C PRO A 51 -9.31 -11.95 -5.13
N PRO A 52 -10.14 -12.93 -5.52
CA PRO A 52 -9.87 -13.77 -6.66
C PRO A 52 -9.67 -12.97 -7.96
N CYS A 53 -8.60 -13.30 -8.69
CA CYS A 53 -8.27 -12.67 -9.97
C CYS A 53 -9.38 -12.93 -11.01
N PHE A 54 -9.95 -14.13 -11.00
CA PHE A 54 -11.03 -14.56 -11.89
C PHE A 54 -12.26 -14.93 -11.07
N ALA A 55 -13.45 -14.65 -11.61
CA ALA A 55 -14.71 -15.02 -10.99
C ALA A 55 -15.15 -16.41 -11.44
N LEU A 56 -15.95 -17.07 -10.61
CA LEU A 56 -16.72 -18.25 -11.02
C LEU A 56 -18.08 -17.75 -11.54
N THR A 57 -18.49 -18.19 -12.72
CA THR A 57 -19.86 -18.01 -13.20
C THR A 57 -20.81 -18.98 -12.49
N ASP A 58 -22.13 -18.72 -12.57
CA ASP A 58 -23.16 -19.60 -12.00
C ASP A 58 -23.09 -21.03 -12.57
N GLU A 59 -22.50 -21.18 -13.75
CA GLU A 59 -22.25 -22.46 -14.44
C GLU A 59 -20.97 -23.17 -13.97
N ARG A 60 -20.29 -22.62 -12.94
CA ARG A 60 -18.99 -23.09 -12.40
C ARG A 60 -17.84 -22.99 -13.39
N GLU A 61 -17.95 -22.14 -14.42
CA GLU A 61 -16.84 -21.83 -15.30
C GLU A 61 -16.01 -20.68 -14.75
N VAL A 62 -14.70 -20.74 -14.92
CA VAL A 62 -13.80 -19.65 -14.53
C VAL A 62 -13.81 -18.58 -15.61
N THR A 63 -14.12 -17.34 -15.24
CA THR A 63 -14.06 -16.22 -16.18
C THR A 63 -12.63 -16.01 -16.66
N ARG A 64 -12.45 -15.69 -17.94
CA ARG A 64 -11.13 -15.28 -18.48
C ARG A 64 -10.79 -13.82 -18.15
N GLU A 65 -11.78 -13.06 -17.69
CA GLU A 65 -11.64 -11.65 -17.36
C GLU A 65 -11.23 -11.43 -15.90
N VAL A 66 -10.31 -10.49 -15.72
CA VAL A 66 -9.84 -10.07 -14.40
C VAL A 66 -10.92 -9.29 -13.68
N THR A 67 -11.24 -9.68 -12.45
CA THR A 67 -12.28 -9.03 -11.66
C THR A 67 -11.94 -7.56 -11.36
N SER A 68 -12.97 -6.71 -11.31
CA SER A 68 -12.83 -5.31 -10.93
C SER A 68 -12.29 -5.15 -9.50
N ALA A 69 -12.71 -6.04 -8.59
CA ALA A 69 -12.22 -6.10 -7.21
C ALA A 69 -10.72 -6.40 -7.14
N TYR A 70 -10.23 -7.38 -7.90
CA TYR A 70 -8.78 -7.67 -7.98
C TYR A 70 -8.00 -6.52 -8.56
N ARG A 71 -8.50 -5.89 -9.64
CA ARG A 71 -7.83 -4.73 -10.23
C ARG A 71 -7.73 -3.55 -9.25
N LEU A 72 -8.81 -3.28 -8.51
CA LEU A 72 -8.82 -2.22 -7.52
C LEU A 72 -7.87 -2.53 -6.36
N TRP A 73 -7.95 -3.74 -5.80
CA TRP A 73 -7.06 -4.18 -4.73
C TRP A 73 -5.60 -4.06 -5.15
N LYS A 74 -5.26 -4.51 -6.36
CA LYS A 74 -3.88 -4.48 -6.86
C LYS A 74 -3.37 -3.07 -7.11
N LYS A 75 -4.25 -2.16 -7.57
CA LYS A 75 -3.92 -0.74 -7.71
C LYS A 75 -3.60 -0.14 -6.34
N THR A 76 -4.45 -0.37 -5.34
CA THR A 76 -4.24 0.13 -3.97
C THR A 76 -2.94 -0.42 -3.36
N ASP A 77 -2.70 -1.74 -3.47
CA ASP A 77 -1.47 -2.41 -3.04
C ASP A 77 -0.20 -1.75 -3.63
N LYS A 78 -0.20 -1.49 -4.94
CA LYS A 78 0.93 -0.84 -5.61
C LYS A 78 1.08 0.63 -5.21
N THR A 79 -0.01 1.36 -4.98
CA THR A 79 0.04 2.74 -4.49
C THR A 79 0.62 2.80 -3.07
N LEU A 80 0.21 1.89 -2.18
CA LEU A 80 0.75 1.80 -0.83
C LEU A 80 2.24 1.47 -0.82
N LEU A 81 2.67 0.58 -1.72
CA LEU A 81 4.08 0.28 -1.88
C LEU A 81 4.87 1.51 -2.35
N GLY A 82 4.35 2.28 -3.30
CA GLY A 82 4.97 3.54 -3.73
C GLY A 82 5.03 4.59 -2.61
N LEU A 83 3.98 4.69 -1.80
CA LEU A 83 3.95 5.55 -0.62
C LEU A 83 5.00 5.12 0.41
N LEU A 84 5.12 3.82 0.68
CA LEU A 84 6.14 3.27 1.56
C LEU A 84 7.54 3.67 1.07
N MET A 85 7.86 3.39 -0.20
CA MET A 85 9.14 3.76 -0.82
C MET A 85 9.43 5.27 -0.70
N ALA A 86 8.45 6.13 -0.94
CA ALA A 86 8.62 7.59 -0.87
C ALA A 86 8.90 8.12 0.55
N THR A 87 8.68 7.32 1.58
CA THR A 87 8.96 7.69 2.98
C THR A 87 10.28 7.12 3.50
N LEU A 88 10.97 6.31 2.70
CA LEU A 88 12.28 5.76 3.01
C LEU A 88 13.37 6.63 2.40
N ASP A 89 14.49 6.74 3.09
CA ASP A 89 15.69 7.39 2.57
C ASP A 89 16.40 6.48 1.53
N ASP A 90 17.16 7.09 0.62
CA ASP A 90 17.86 6.40 -0.47
C ASP A 90 18.81 5.31 0.06
N ASP A 91 19.48 5.55 1.19
CA ASP A 91 20.38 4.57 1.83
C ASP A 91 19.62 3.30 2.26
N ILE A 92 18.37 3.45 2.69
CA ILE A 92 17.52 2.31 3.11
C ILE A 92 16.92 1.62 1.90
N MET A 93 16.62 2.36 0.84
CA MET A 93 16.15 1.81 -0.43
C MET A 93 17.24 0.91 -1.04
N GLU A 94 18.51 1.32 -1.01
CA GLU A 94 19.64 0.51 -1.50
C GLU A 94 19.76 -0.83 -0.76
N ILE A 95 19.55 -0.83 0.57
CA ILE A 95 19.55 -2.05 1.39
C ILE A 95 18.38 -2.99 1.03
N ILE A 96 17.20 -2.44 0.73
CA ILE A 96 15.98 -3.23 0.46
C ILE A 96 16.00 -3.84 -0.95
N PHE A 97 16.44 -3.07 -1.95
CA PHE A 97 16.50 -3.54 -3.33
C PHE A 97 17.73 -4.39 -3.64
N GLY A 98 18.77 -4.28 -2.80
CA GLY A 98 20.06 -4.91 -3.02
C GLY A 98 20.83 -4.19 -4.13
N SER A 99 22.13 -3.95 -3.88
CA SER A 99 23.07 -3.51 -4.91
C SER A 99 23.30 -4.57 -5.98
#